data_AF-A0A4Q3YA20-F1
#
_entry.id   AF-A0A4Q3YA20-F1
#
_cell.length_a   1.000
_cell.length_b   1.000
_cell.length_c   1.000
_cell.angle_alpha   90.00
_cell.angle_beta   90.00
_cell.angle_gamma   90.00
#
_symmetry.space_group_name_H-M   'P 1'
#
loop_
_entity.id
_entity.type
_entity.pdbx_description
1 polymer ?
#
loop_
_entity_poly.entity_id
_entity_poly.type
_entity_poly.pdbx_seq_one_letter_code
_entity_poly.pdbx_strand_id
1 'polypeptide(L)'
;MIGRGALAALLLWPACVLAEITGASYDAPTDVYGHGAVQNGEYETLVIDQAGRTSRLRLTRAVWEDTAPRLADLDGDGSPEVVAVRSGFTSGAGIVVIDEVAGDLAAVLETAPIGRRNRWLAIAAVADLDGDGRVEIAYVDRPHLAKVLRVIEVSVIDGLWTYRDEAAAEGFTNHQLGSPVIEGGLRTCDGLAEVITANANWTRIMATRLSDGQLTSRDIGPYTGADSLTDALGC
;
A
#
# COMPACT_ATOMS: atom_id res chain seq x y z
N MET A 1 23.80 -31.19 57.60
CA MET A 1 24.85 -30.78 56.65
C MET A 1 24.20 -30.43 55.32
N ILE A 2 24.17 -29.13 55.03
CA ILE A 2 24.22 -28.45 53.71
C ILE A 2 23.20 -28.92 52.64
N GLY A 3 22.14 -28.12 52.48
CA GLY A 3 21.25 -28.16 51.32
C GLY A 3 21.90 -27.58 50.07
N ARG A 4 21.62 -28.18 48.91
CA ARG A 4 22.02 -27.68 47.60
C ARG A 4 20.79 -27.13 46.89
N GLY A 5 20.64 -25.80 46.90
CA GLY A 5 19.72 -25.09 46.02
C GLY A 5 20.30 -25.05 44.61
N ALA A 6 19.54 -25.51 43.63
CA ALA A 6 19.86 -25.33 42.22
C ALA A 6 19.42 -23.92 41.80
N LEU A 7 20.37 -23.04 41.50
CA LEU A 7 20.09 -21.79 40.79
C LEU A 7 19.86 -22.12 39.32
N ALA A 8 18.63 -21.91 38.84
CA ALA A 8 18.34 -21.83 37.41
C ALA A 8 18.85 -20.47 36.91
N ALA A 9 19.89 -20.48 36.09
CA ALA A 9 20.33 -19.29 35.36
C ALA A 9 19.33 -19.03 34.22
N LEU A 10 18.52 -17.98 34.33
CA LEU A 10 17.82 -17.42 33.19
C LEU A 10 18.87 -16.80 32.26
N LEU A 11 19.16 -17.48 31.16
CA LEU A 11 19.85 -16.89 30.02
C LEU A 11 18.86 -15.94 29.33
N LEU A 12 18.96 -14.66 29.64
CA LEU A 12 18.35 -13.60 28.84
C LEU A 12 19.10 -13.58 27.50
N TRP A 13 18.52 -14.19 26.46
CA TRP A 13 18.97 -13.94 25.11
C TRP A 13 18.80 -12.44 24.82
N PRO A 14 19.80 -11.77 24.21
CA PRO A 14 19.56 -10.44 23.69
C PRO A 14 18.45 -10.59 22.65
N ALA A 15 17.33 -9.89 22.84
CA ALA A 15 16.42 -9.65 21.75
C ALA A 15 17.26 -8.98 20.66
N CYS A 16 17.44 -9.67 19.53
CA CYS A 16 17.91 -9.03 18.33
C CYS A 16 16.83 -8.00 18.03
N VAL A 17 17.09 -6.73 18.34
CA VAL A 17 16.22 -5.66 17.88
C VAL A 17 16.46 -5.61 16.39
N LEU A 18 15.65 -6.35 15.63
CA LEU A 18 15.55 -6.16 14.20
C LEU A 18 15.24 -4.68 14.00
N ALA A 19 16.00 -4.03 13.14
CA ALA A 19 15.69 -2.67 12.79
C ALA A 19 14.35 -2.71 12.05
N GLU A 20 13.32 -2.27 12.76
CA GLU A 20 11.94 -2.29 12.34
C GLU A 20 11.66 -0.98 11.59
N ILE A 21 11.04 -1.06 10.41
CA ILE A 21 10.50 0.13 9.76
C ILE A 21 9.37 0.66 10.65
N THR A 22 9.43 1.95 10.97
CA THR A 22 8.50 2.61 11.91
C THR A 22 7.72 3.74 11.25
N GLY A 23 8.15 4.19 10.08
CA GLY A 23 7.57 5.35 9.39
C GLY A 23 8.04 5.43 7.95
N ALA A 24 7.22 6.05 7.10
CA ALA A 24 7.62 6.44 5.76
C ALA A 24 6.91 7.72 5.34
N SER A 25 7.61 8.57 4.60
CA SER A 25 7.09 9.84 4.07
C SER A 25 7.77 10.21 2.76
N TYR A 26 7.19 11.15 2.01
CA TYR A 26 7.83 11.68 0.80
C TYR A 26 8.51 13.03 1.08
N ASP A 27 9.61 13.29 0.38
CA ASP A 27 10.39 14.53 0.45
C ASP A 27 10.91 14.92 -0.94
N ALA A 28 11.42 16.14 -1.07
CA ALA A 28 11.86 16.74 -2.32
C ALA A 28 10.74 16.74 -3.38
N PRO A 29 9.65 17.52 -3.16
CA PRO A 29 8.59 17.69 -4.16
C PRO A 29 9.18 18.21 -5.48
N THR A 30 8.64 17.74 -6.60
CA THR A 30 9.22 18.01 -7.93
C THR A 30 8.15 18.11 -9.01
N ASP A 31 8.43 18.91 -10.05
CA ASP A 31 7.60 19.03 -11.25
C ASP A 31 8.24 18.34 -12.47
N VAL A 32 9.35 17.61 -12.29
CA VAL A 32 10.09 17.02 -13.41
C VAL A 32 9.27 15.95 -14.15
N TYR A 33 8.39 15.25 -13.45
CA TYR A 33 7.44 14.33 -14.04
C TYR A 33 6.22 15.08 -14.58
N GLY A 34 5.69 16.08 -13.88
CA GLY A 34 4.68 17.00 -14.42
C GLY A 34 3.45 16.26 -14.96
N HIS A 35 3.05 15.18 -14.31
CA HIS A 35 1.78 14.51 -14.56
C HIS A 35 0.65 15.32 -13.91
N GLY A 36 0.87 15.79 -12.67
CA GLY A 36 -0.09 16.61 -11.94
C GLY A 36 -1.41 15.87 -11.66
N ALA A 37 -1.37 14.54 -11.61
CA ALA A 37 -2.56 13.75 -11.33
C ALA A 37 -3.05 14.03 -9.92
N VAL A 38 -2.17 13.88 -8.92
CA VAL A 38 -2.38 14.31 -7.54
C VAL A 38 -1.77 15.69 -7.36
N GLN A 39 -2.52 16.64 -6.76
CA GLN A 39 -1.99 17.99 -6.51
C GLN A 39 -0.77 17.92 -5.59
N ASN A 40 0.37 18.42 -6.07
CA ASN A 40 1.67 18.37 -5.37
C ASN A 40 2.09 16.95 -4.96
N GLY A 41 1.60 15.91 -5.64
CA GLY A 41 1.82 14.51 -5.26
C GLY A 41 3.00 13.83 -5.96
N GLU A 42 4.00 14.60 -6.40
CA GLU A 42 5.19 14.09 -7.10
C GLU A 42 6.46 14.42 -6.32
N TYR A 43 7.27 13.40 -6.04
CA TYR A 43 8.42 13.51 -5.14
C TYR A 43 9.65 12.77 -5.68
N GLU A 44 10.83 13.33 -5.46
CA GLU A 44 12.09 12.64 -5.82
C GLU A 44 12.53 11.65 -4.75
N THR A 45 12.13 11.84 -3.49
CA THR A 45 12.67 11.09 -2.35
C THR A 45 11.57 10.41 -1.55
N LEU A 46 11.78 9.13 -1.25
CA LEU A 46 11.07 8.39 -0.22
C LEU A 46 11.95 8.33 1.02
N VAL A 47 11.45 8.82 2.14
CA VAL A 47 12.08 8.79 3.45
C VAL A 47 11.50 7.61 4.21
N ILE A 48 12.36 6.78 4.80
CA ILE A 48 11.97 5.60 5.59
C ILE A 48 12.64 5.72 6.95
N ASP A 49 11.82 5.75 7.99
CA ASP A 49 12.23 5.80 9.38
C ASP A 49 12.29 4.37 9.92
N GLN A 50 13.43 4.04 10.51
CA GLN A 50 13.72 2.74 11.09
C GLN A 50 14.20 2.96 12.52
N ALA A 51 14.16 1.93 13.37
CA ALA A 51 14.63 2.05 14.75
C ALA A 51 16.07 2.63 14.82
N GLY A 52 16.19 3.89 15.25
CA GLY A 52 17.47 4.59 15.41
C GLY A 52 18.12 5.14 14.14
N ARG A 53 17.48 5.07 12.97
CA ARG A 53 18.01 5.62 11.71
C ARG A 53 16.91 6.07 10.73
N THR A 54 17.26 7.02 9.86
CA THR A 54 16.39 7.45 8.75
C THR A 54 17.14 7.31 7.44
N SER A 55 16.54 6.57 6.51
CA SER A 55 17.06 6.33 5.17
C SER A 55 16.34 7.20 4.13
N ARG A 56 17.00 7.51 3.01
CA ARG A 56 16.42 8.29 1.90
C ARG A 56 16.68 7.59 0.58
N LEU A 57 15.62 7.24 -0.13
CA LEU A 57 15.65 6.63 -1.45
C LEU A 57 15.26 7.67 -2.50
N ARG A 58 16.27 8.20 -3.21
CA ARG A 58 16.09 9.20 -4.26
C ARG A 58 16.01 8.56 -5.65
N LEU A 59 15.02 8.95 -6.43
CA LEU A 59 14.85 8.54 -7.83
C LEU A 59 15.43 9.60 -8.76
N THR A 60 15.99 9.16 -9.90
CA THR A 60 16.57 10.06 -10.92
C THR A 60 15.91 9.93 -12.30
N ARG A 61 15.12 8.88 -12.52
CA ARG A 61 14.45 8.56 -13.80
C ARG A 61 12.96 8.21 -13.61
N ALA A 62 12.45 8.51 -12.45
CA ALA A 62 11.10 8.25 -11.98
C ALA A 62 10.79 9.26 -10.85
N VAL A 63 9.52 9.34 -10.46
CA VAL A 63 9.10 9.99 -9.22
C VAL A 63 8.32 9.00 -8.37
N TRP A 64 8.26 9.26 -7.07
CA TRP A 64 7.22 8.72 -6.22
C TRP A 64 5.96 9.56 -6.45
N GLU A 65 4.84 8.92 -6.77
CA GLU A 65 3.60 9.60 -7.13
C GLU A 65 2.43 9.12 -6.28
N ASP A 66 2.14 9.78 -5.16
CA ASP A 66 1.06 9.43 -4.23
C ASP A 66 0.85 10.58 -3.21
N THR A 67 -0.10 10.39 -2.31
CA THR A 67 -0.41 11.20 -1.13
C THR A 67 0.46 10.85 0.09
N ALA A 68 0.78 9.56 0.28
CA ALA A 68 1.65 9.06 1.33
C ALA A 68 2.11 7.61 1.01
N PRO A 69 3.26 7.14 1.51
CA PRO A 69 3.54 5.71 1.52
C PRO A 69 2.58 4.97 2.47
N ARG A 70 2.29 3.69 2.21
CA ARG A 70 1.53 2.83 3.11
C ARG A 70 2.48 1.90 3.85
N LEU A 71 2.17 1.58 5.10
CA LEU A 71 2.90 0.61 5.92
C LEU A 71 2.00 -0.58 6.22
N ALA A 72 2.47 -1.79 5.94
CA ALA A 72 1.78 -3.03 6.24
C ALA A 72 2.78 -4.18 6.35
N ASP A 73 2.57 -5.09 7.29
CA ASP A 73 3.31 -6.34 7.43
C ASP A 73 2.79 -7.33 6.36
N LEU A 74 3.51 -7.43 5.24
CA LEU A 74 3.12 -8.18 4.04
C LEU A 74 3.62 -9.62 4.08
N ASP A 75 4.68 -9.92 4.83
CA ASP A 75 5.24 -11.26 4.95
C ASP A 75 4.94 -11.97 6.29
N GLY A 76 4.34 -11.25 7.24
CA GLY A 76 3.88 -11.75 8.52
C GLY A 76 4.98 -11.87 9.58
N ASP A 77 6.11 -11.19 9.41
CA ASP A 77 7.22 -11.24 10.35
C ASP A 77 7.05 -10.32 11.58
N GLY A 78 6.03 -9.45 11.55
CA GLY A 78 5.69 -8.50 12.60
C GLY A 78 6.26 -7.10 12.41
N SER A 79 7.12 -6.89 11.40
CA SER A 79 7.60 -5.58 10.95
C SER A 79 6.79 -5.14 9.72
N PRO A 80 6.55 -3.84 9.51
CA PRO A 80 5.85 -3.39 8.32
C PRO A 80 6.81 -3.12 7.16
N GLU A 81 6.36 -3.41 5.94
CA GLU A 81 7.01 -2.97 4.71
C GLU A 81 6.39 -1.67 4.21
N VAL A 82 7.14 -0.95 3.39
CA VAL A 82 6.66 0.27 2.71
C VAL A 82 6.09 -0.08 1.35
N VAL A 83 4.82 0.24 1.13
CA VAL A 83 4.16 0.18 -0.18
C VAL A 83 4.07 1.59 -0.77
N ALA A 84 4.63 1.77 -1.96
CA ALA A 84 4.67 3.06 -2.65
C ALA A 84 4.43 2.92 -4.16
N VAL A 85 4.04 4.02 -4.81
CA VAL A 85 3.86 4.08 -6.27
C VAL A 85 5.05 4.79 -6.91
N ARG A 86 5.76 4.07 -7.78
CA ARG A 86 6.89 4.60 -8.55
C ARG A 86 6.47 4.84 -10.00
N SER A 87 6.50 6.09 -10.43
CA SER A 87 6.13 6.52 -11.79
C SER A 87 7.35 6.76 -12.66
N GLY A 88 7.67 5.79 -13.53
CA GLY A 88 8.79 5.88 -14.46
C GLY A 88 8.55 6.89 -15.60
N PHE A 89 9.61 7.60 -16.01
CA PHE A 89 9.53 8.64 -17.05
C PHE A 89 9.15 8.11 -18.42
N THR A 90 9.36 6.82 -18.67
CA THR A 90 9.04 6.17 -19.95
C THR A 90 8.04 5.03 -19.80
N SER A 91 7.99 4.37 -18.64
CA SER A 91 7.24 3.12 -18.40
C SER A 91 5.90 3.31 -17.69
N GLY A 92 5.64 4.48 -17.09
CA GLY A 92 4.46 4.67 -16.23
C GLY A 92 4.66 4.08 -14.83
N ALA A 93 3.58 4.05 -14.05
CA ALA A 93 3.58 3.62 -12.66
C ALA A 93 3.70 2.11 -12.48
N GLY A 94 4.36 1.71 -11.39
CA GLY A 94 4.26 0.39 -10.76
C GLY A 94 4.17 0.57 -9.24
N ILE A 95 3.65 -0.45 -8.55
CA ILE A 95 3.68 -0.53 -7.09
C ILE A 95 5.01 -1.18 -6.70
N VAL A 96 5.68 -0.58 -5.71
CA VAL A 96 6.96 -1.05 -5.16
C VAL A 96 6.75 -1.35 -3.70
N VAL A 97 7.24 -2.51 -3.25
CA VAL A 97 7.37 -2.86 -1.83
C VAL A 97 8.84 -2.74 -1.44
N ILE A 98 9.09 -2.06 -0.33
CA ILE A 98 10.42 -1.89 0.24
C ILE A 98 10.43 -2.48 1.64
N ASP A 99 11.46 -3.28 1.90
CA ASP A 99 11.70 -3.98 3.14
C ASP A 99 13.16 -3.81 3.57
N GLU A 100 13.48 -4.10 4.83
CA GLU A 100 14.83 -4.20 5.37
C GLU A 100 15.36 -5.64 5.28
N VAL A 101 16.16 -5.92 4.25
CA VAL A 101 16.80 -7.22 4.06
C VAL A 101 18.24 -7.17 4.58
N ALA A 102 18.54 -7.97 5.60
CA ALA A 102 19.87 -8.10 6.19
C ALA A 102 20.50 -6.76 6.65
N GLY A 103 19.69 -5.82 7.13
CA GLY A 103 20.14 -4.51 7.62
C GLY A 103 20.07 -3.38 6.59
N ASP A 104 19.75 -3.67 5.33
CA ASP A 104 19.69 -2.69 4.25
C ASP A 104 18.30 -2.61 3.62
N LEU A 105 17.87 -1.41 3.24
CA LEU A 105 16.60 -1.25 2.52
C LEU A 105 16.74 -1.77 1.08
N ALA A 106 15.80 -2.62 0.70
CA ALA A 106 15.72 -3.19 -0.64
C ALA A 106 14.30 -3.05 -1.19
N ALA A 107 14.17 -2.74 -2.48
CA ALA A 107 12.91 -2.93 -3.19
C ALA A 107 12.75 -4.43 -3.43
N VAL A 108 11.98 -5.10 -2.59
CA VAL A 108 11.80 -6.57 -2.59
C VAL A 108 10.77 -7.02 -3.62
N LEU A 109 9.81 -6.15 -3.97
CA LEU A 109 8.79 -6.41 -4.97
C LEU A 109 8.56 -5.16 -5.83
N GLU A 110 8.33 -5.35 -7.13
CA GLU A 110 7.84 -4.30 -8.02
C GLU A 110 6.89 -4.91 -9.07
N THR A 111 5.69 -4.32 -9.22
CA THR A 111 4.75 -4.76 -10.25
C THR A 111 5.23 -4.33 -11.64
N ALA A 112 4.78 -5.01 -12.69
CA ALA A 112 5.05 -4.54 -14.06
C ALA A 112 4.50 -3.11 -14.25
N PRO A 113 5.30 -2.17 -14.80
CA PRO A 113 4.84 -0.80 -14.96
C PRO A 113 3.79 -0.70 -16.08
N ILE A 114 2.82 0.19 -15.92
CA ILE A 114 1.61 0.23 -16.77
C ILE A 114 1.77 1.02 -18.09
N GLY A 115 2.88 0.76 -18.77
CA GLY A 115 3.11 1.13 -20.16
C GLY A 115 3.91 2.41 -20.39
N ARG A 116 3.28 3.58 -20.27
CA ARG A 116 3.89 4.86 -20.68
C ARG A 116 3.81 5.93 -19.60
N ARG A 117 4.60 7.00 -19.75
CA ARG A 117 4.55 8.21 -18.91
C ARG A 117 3.12 8.70 -18.68
N ASN A 118 2.85 9.28 -17.50
CA ASN A 118 1.55 9.80 -17.08
C ASN A 118 0.48 8.69 -17.08
N ARG A 119 0.85 7.55 -16.49
CA ARG A 119 -0.03 6.42 -16.18
C ARG A 119 0.21 6.12 -14.72
N TRP A 120 -0.84 6.17 -13.92
CA TRP A 120 -0.75 6.19 -12.47
C TRP A 120 -1.70 5.17 -11.85
N LEU A 121 -1.33 4.68 -10.66
CA LEU A 121 -2.05 3.71 -9.85
C LEU A 121 -2.38 4.37 -8.52
N ALA A 122 -3.61 4.25 -8.04
CA ALA A 122 -4.03 4.83 -6.78
C ALA A 122 -4.33 3.73 -5.76
N ILE A 123 -3.44 3.55 -4.77
CA ILE A 123 -3.60 2.54 -3.72
C ILE A 123 -4.83 2.87 -2.88
N ALA A 124 -5.76 1.92 -2.79
CA ALA A 124 -7.01 2.04 -2.05
C ALA A 124 -6.93 1.31 -0.70
N ALA A 125 -6.34 0.11 -0.64
CA ALA A 125 -6.19 -0.65 0.60
C ALA A 125 -4.97 -1.57 0.55
N VAL A 126 -4.41 -1.87 1.72
CA VAL A 126 -3.37 -2.89 1.93
C VAL A 126 -3.75 -3.65 3.20
N ALA A 127 -4.18 -4.90 3.08
CA ALA A 127 -4.59 -5.77 4.19
C ALA A 127 -4.87 -7.20 3.68
N ASP A 128 -5.01 -8.14 4.61
CA ASP A 128 -5.69 -9.43 4.35
C ASP A 128 -7.19 -9.14 4.11
N LEU A 129 -7.58 -9.08 2.84
CA LEU A 129 -8.90 -8.68 2.36
C LEU A 129 -9.89 -9.84 2.29
N ASP A 130 -9.41 -11.08 2.13
CA ASP A 130 -10.25 -12.27 2.07
C ASP A 130 -10.14 -13.21 3.27
N GLY A 131 -9.22 -12.93 4.20
CA GLY A 131 -9.07 -13.61 5.48
C GLY A 131 -8.23 -14.88 5.43
N ASP A 132 -7.41 -15.07 4.39
CA ASP A 132 -6.59 -16.27 4.20
C ASP A 132 -5.21 -16.20 4.89
N GLY A 133 -4.89 -15.05 5.48
CA GLY A 133 -3.64 -14.76 6.18
C GLY A 133 -2.50 -14.23 5.31
N ARG A 134 -2.72 -14.03 4.00
CA ARG A 134 -1.84 -13.24 3.14
C ARG A 134 -2.39 -11.83 2.98
N VAL A 135 -1.54 -10.93 2.50
CA VAL A 135 -1.90 -9.52 2.34
C VAL A 135 -2.07 -9.17 0.88
N GLU A 136 -3.18 -8.50 0.59
CA GLU A 136 -3.46 -7.96 -0.72
C GLU A 136 -3.24 -6.45 -0.78
N ILE A 137 -2.86 -5.99 -1.96
CA ILE A 137 -2.81 -4.57 -2.32
C ILE A 137 -3.94 -4.31 -3.30
N ALA A 138 -4.97 -3.60 -2.85
CA ALA A 138 -6.05 -3.12 -3.69
C ALA A 138 -5.75 -1.70 -4.21
N TYR A 139 -5.89 -1.48 -5.50
CA TYR A 139 -5.60 -0.21 -6.14
C TYR A 139 -6.47 0.03 -7.38
N VAL A 140 -6.66 1.29 -7.74
CA VAL A 140 -7.33 1.65 -8.99
C VAL A 140 -6.30 1.89 -10.10
N ASP A 141 -6.40 1.09 -11.17
CA ASP A 141 -5.64 1.33 -12.40
C ASP A 141 -6.20 2.57 -13.12
N ARG A 142 -5.34 3.60 -13.23
CA ARG A 142 -5.60 4.88 -13.90
C ARG A 142 -7.00 5.40 -13.53
N PRO A 143 -7.19 5.96 -12.32
CA PRO A 143 -8.50 6.36 -11.79
C PRO A 143 -9.27 7.40 -12.63
N HIS A 144 -8.59 8.05 -13.58
CA HIS A 144 -9.18 8.99 -14.53
C HIS A 144 -9.44 8.40 -15.91
N LEU A 145 -8.87 7.24 -16.21
CA LEU A 145 -8.91 6.60 -17.53
C LEU A 145 -9.54 5.21 -17.48
N ALA A 146 -8.86 4.22 -16.90
CA ALA A 146 -9.31 2.83 -16.95
C ALA A 146 -10.37 2.54 -15.88
N LYS A 147 -10.25 3.12 -14.68
CA LYS A 147 -11.25 3.00 -13.60
C LYS A 147 -11.56 1.54 -13.27
N VAL A 148 -10.49 0.76 -13.11
CA VAL A 148 -10.54 -0.66 -12.75
C VAL A 148 -9.95 -0.82 -11.36
N LEU A 149 -10.76 -1.30 -10.41
CA LEU A 149 -10.25 -1.77 -9.12
C LEU A 149 -9.55 -3.11 -9.37
N ARG A 150 -8.29 -3.20 -8.96
CA ARG A 150 -7.46 -4.40 -9.04
C ARG A 150 -7.02 -4.78 -7.65
N VAL A 151 -6.82 -6.08 -7.45
CA VAL A 151 -6.28 -6.68 -6.25
C VAL A 151 -5.14 -7.60 -6.67
N ILE A 152 -3.98 -7.42 -6.07
CA ILE A 152 -2.88 -8.36 -6.12
C ILE A 152 -2.65 -8.94 -4.73
N GLU A 153 -2.35 -10.23 -4.64
CA GLU A 153 -1.91 -10.87 -3.40
C GLU A 153 -0.39 -10.92 -3.38
N VAL A 154 0.23 -10.56 -2.25
CA VAL A 154 1.67 -10.67 -2.02
C VAL A 154 1.99 -11.99 -1.33
N SER A 155 3.11 -12.60 -1.69
CA SER A 155 3.58 -13.84 -1.08
C SER A 155 5.10 -13.89 -1.03
N VAL A 156 5.64 -14.53 0.01
CA VAL A 156 7.06 -14.87 0.11
C VAL A 156 7.22 -16.38 0.06
N ILE A 157 7.88 -16.89 -0.99
CA ILE A 157 8.07 -18.33 -1.21
C ILE A 157 9.57 -18.61 -1.25
N ASP A 158 10.06 -19.44 -0.34
CA ASP A 158 11.49 -19.76 -0.21
C ASP A 158 12.39 -18.50 -0.09
N GLY A 159 11.88 -17.46 0.58
CA GLY A 159 12.55 -16.17 0.74
C GLY A 159 12.49 -15.25 -0.49
N LEU A 160 11.74 -15.62 -1.52
CA LEU A 160 11.51 -14.80 -2.71
C LEU A 160 10.13 -14.13 -2.64
N TRP A 161 10.14 -12.81 -2.68
CA TRP A 161 8.94 -11.98 -2.80
C TRP A 161 8.32 -12.13 -4.20
N THR A 162 7.02 -12.37 -4.25
CA THR A 162 6.23 -12.47 -5.47
C THR A 162 4.83 -11.91 -5.27
N TYR A 163 4.08 -11.75 -6.38
CA TYR A 163 2.67 -11.39 -6.34
C TYR A 163 1.90 -12.13 -7.42
N ARG A 164 0.58 -12.25 -7.22
CA ARG A 164 -0.35 -12.70 -8.26
C ARG A 164 -1.47 -11.69 -8.47
N ASP A 165 -1.92 -11.53 -9.71
CA ASP A 165 -3.20 -10.88 -9.99
C ASP A 165 -4.32 -11.77 -9.44
N GLU A 166 -5.08 -11.26 -8.48
CA GLU A 166 -6.12 -12.04 -7.81
C GLU A 166 -7.50 -11.74 -8.37
N ALA A 167 -7.87 -10.46 -8.44
CA ALA A 167 -9.16 -10.06 -8.95
C ALA A 167 -9.15 -8.64 -9.55
N ALA A 168 -10.11 -8.38 -10.43
CA ALA A 168 -10.32 -7.05 -10.99
C ALA A 168 -11.80 -6.81 -11.31
N ALA A 169 -12.23 -5.56 -11.17
CA ALA A 169 -13.58 -5.12 -11.54
C ALA A 169 -13.53 -3.71 -12.14
N GLU A 170 -14.24 -3.51 -13.25
CA GLU A 170 -14.37 -2.20 -13.89
C GLU A 170 -15.42 -1.33 -13.20
N GLY A 171 -15.34 -0.01 -13.39
CA GLY A 171 -16.36 0.92 -12.91
C GLY A 171 -16.08 1.53 -11.55
N PHE A 172 -14.82 1.53 -11.10
CA PHE A 172 -14.40 2.02 -9.79
C PHE A 172 -13.33 3.10 -9.90
N THR A 173 -13.38 4.08 -9.00
CA THR A 173 -12.38 5.14 -8.90
C THR A 173 -12.28 5.64 -7.47
N ASN A 174 -11.10 6.12 -7.10
CA ASN A 174 -10.80 6.66 -5.77
C ASN A 174 -10.04 7.98 -5.87
N HIS A 175 -9.95 8.59 -7.04
CA HIS A 175 -9.17 9.83 -7.20
C HIS A 175 -9.71 10.71 -8.34
N GLN A 176 -10.00 11.98 -8.03
CA GLN A 176 -10.36 12.99 -9.01
C GLN A 176 -9.10 13.69 -9.54
N LEU A 177 -9.01 13.94 -10.85
CA LEU A 177 -7.80 14.54 -11.44
C LEU A 177 -7.54 15.93 -10.85
N GLY A 178 -6.33 16.15 -10.35
CA GLY A 178 -5.92 17.39 -9.68
C GLY A 178 -6.34 17.49 -8.21
N SER A 179 -6.99 16.47 -7.64
CA SER A 179 -7.27 16.41 -6.20
C SER A 179 -5.97 16.24 -5.39
N PRO A 180 -5.87 16.82 -4.19
CA PRO A 180 -4.77 16.53 -3.27
C PRO A 180 -4.97 15.22 -2.48
N VAL A 181 -6.13 14.57 -2.62
CA VAL A 181 -6.50 13.39 -1.83
C VAL A 181 -6.88 12.20 -2.71
N ILE A 182 -6.39 11.03 -2.32
CA ILE A 182 -6.96 9.73 -2.70
C ILE A 182 -8.07 9.44 -1.69
N GLU A 183 -9.28 9.23 -2.20
CA GLU A 183 -10.49 9.12 -1.41
C GLU A 183 -10.87 7.66 -1.15
N GLY A 184 -11.58 7.39 -0.06
CA GLY A 184 -11.90 6.01 0.34
C GLY A 184 -10.73 5.33 1.05
N GLY A 185 -10.74 4.00 1.09
CA GLY A 185 -9.81 3.28 1.95
C GLY A 185 -10.26 1.87 2.31
N LEU A 186 -9.52 1.26 3.24
CA LEU A 186 -9.91 0.03 3.91
C LEU A 186 -10.97 0.33 4.99
N ARG A 187 -12.07 -0.41 4.98
CA ARG A 187 -13.00 -0.52 6.11
C ARG A 187 -12.94 -1.93 6.67
N THR A 188 -12.82 -2.06 7.99
CA THR A 188 -12.92 -3.35 8.68
C THR A 188 -14.02 -3.30 9.73
N CYS A 189 -15.12 -4.01 9.50
CA CYS A 189 -16.24 -4.13 10.45
C CYS A 189 -16.47 -5.59 10.80
N ASP A 190 -16.58 -5.91 12.09
CA ASP A 190 -16.82 -7.28 12.59
C ASP A 190 -15.86 -8.33 11.99
N GLY A 191 -14.60 -7.94 11.78
CA GLY A 191 -13.56 -8.80 11.20
C GLY A 191 -13.63 -8.95 9.67
N LEU A 192 -14.48 -8.18 8.99
CA LEU A 192 -14.65 -8.25 7.53
C LEU A 192 -14.05 -7.01 6.87
N ALA A 193 -13.07 -7.23 6.01
CA ALA A 193 -12.41 -6.19 5.22
C ALA A 193 -13.23 -5.82 3.96
N GLU A 194 -13.29 -4.52 3.68
CA GLU A 194 -13.93 -3.96 2.49
C GLU A 194 -13.09 -2.81 1.94
N VAL A 195 -12.96 -2.74 0.61
CA VAL A 195 -12.37 -1.61 -0.09
C VAL A 195 -13.47 -0.61 -0.43
N ILE A 196 -13.36 0.59 0.13
CA ILE A 196 -14.30 1.69 -0.09
C ILE A 196 -13.78 2.59 -1.20
N THR A 197 -14.57 2.76 -2.26
CA THR A 197 -14.26 3.60 -3.42
C THR A 197 -15.52 4.32 -3.91
N ALA A 198 -15.40 5.23 -4.88
CA ALA A 198 -16.54 5.71 -5.65
C ALA A 198 -16.75 4.83 -6.91
N ASN A 199 -17.98 4.81 -7.43
CA ASN A 199 -18.20 4.31 -8.78
C ASN A 199 -17.64 5.29 -9.84
N ALA A 200 -17.41 4.80 -11.05
CA ALA A 200 -16.67 5.50 -12.10
C ALA A 200 -17.21 6.89 -12.49
N ASN A 201 -18.49 7.19 -12.23
CA ASN A 201 -19.12 8.47 -12.52
C ASN A 201 -19.30 9.35 -11.26
N TRP A 202 -18.72 8.98 -10.12
CA TRP A 202 -18.76 9.76 -8.87
C TRP A 202 -20.18 10.03 -8.36
N THR A 203 -21.07 9.04 -8.46
CA THR A 203 -22.45 9.18 -7.96
C THR A 203 -22.72 8.36 -6.72
N ARG A 204 -22.02 7.24 -6.53
CA ARG A 204 -22.27 6.26 -5.46
C ARG A 204 -20.99 5.89 -4.74
N ILE A 205 -21.11 5.64 -3.44
CA ILE A 205 -20.08 4.99 -2.64
C ILE A 205 -20.23 3.48 -2.81
N MET A 206 -19.12 2.83 -3.12
CA MET A 206 -19.03 1.40 -3.36
C MET A 206 -18.20 0.75 -2.26
N ALA A 207 -18.76 -0.26 -1.60
CA ALA A 207 -17.99 -1.17 -0.76
C ALA A 207 -17.77 -2.48 -1.50
N THR A 208 -16.51 -2.86 -1.64
CA THR A 208 -16.12 -4.06 -2.37
C THR A 208 -15.44 -5.05 -1.44
N ARG A 209 -15.90 -6.30 -1.47
CA ARG A 209 -15.28 -7.44 -0.77
C ARG A 209 -14.54 -8.31 -1.77
N LEU A 210 -13.42 -8.85 -1.33
CA LEU A 210 -12.75 -9.98 -1.95
C LEU A 210 -13.21 -11.26 -1.24
N SER A 211 -13.58 -12.29 -2.01
CA SER A 211 -13.89 -13.62 -1.50
C SER A 211 -13.71 -14.60 -2.65
N ASP A 212 -12.99 -15.69 -2.40
CA ASP A 212 -12.78 -16.76 -3.39
C ASP A 212 -12.24 -16.23 -4.74
N GLY A 213 -11.31 -15.27 -4.70
CA GLY A 213 -10.73 -14.63 -5.88
C GLY A 213 -11.71 -13.76 -6.70
N GLN A 214 -12.84 -13.34 -6.11
CA GLN A 214 -13.84 -12.51 -6.77
C GLN A 214 -14.14 -11.23 -5.99
N LEU A 215 -14.35 -10.13 -6.73
CA LEU A 215 -14.80 -8.87 -6.18
C LEU A 215 -16.32 -8.79 -6.22
N THR A 216 -16.94 -8.72 -5.04
CA THR A 216 -18.39 -8.45 -4.90
C THR A 216 -18.58 -7.05 -4.34
N SER A 217 -19.32 -6.21 -5.07
CA SER A 217 -19.51 -4.80 -4.73
C SER A 217 -20.95 -4.47 -4.38
N ARG A 218 -21.13 -3.60 -3.39
CA ARG A 218 -22.44 -3.05 -2.98
C ARG A 218 -22.40 -1.53 -3.01
N ASP A 219 -23.47 -0.94 -3.51
CA ASP A 219 -23.77 0.47 -3.34
C ASP A 219 -24.22 0.70 -1.89
N ILE A 220 -23.57 1.63 -1.19
CA ILE A 220 -23.85 1.92 0.22
C ILE A 220 -24.35 3.35 0.46
N GLY A 221 -24.57 4.13 -0.60
CA GLY A 221 -25.04 5.51 -0.47
C GLY A 221 -24.60 6.43 -1.61
N PRO A 222 -25.17 7.65 -1.68
CA PRO A 222 -24.72 8.66 -2.62
C PRO A 222 -23.31 9.14 -2.29
N TYR A 223 -22.49 9.38 -3.32
CA TYR A 223 -21.25 10.12 -3.18
C TYR A 223 -21.57 11.62 -3.16
N THR A 224 -21.13 12.33 -2.11
CA THR A 224 -21.36 13.77 -1.95
C THR A 224 -20.08 14.57 -1.75
N GLY A 225 -18.92 13.95 -2.01
CA GLY A 225 -17.58 14.52 -1.80
C GLY A 225 -16.67 13.57 -1.02
N ALA A 226 -15.40 13.92 -0.88
CA ALA A 226 -14.38 13.10 -0.20
C ALA A 226 -14.80 12.66 1.21
N ASP A 227 -15.38 13.56 2.00
CA ASP A 227 -15.84 13.27 3.36
C ASP A 227 -16.86 12.12 3.39
N SER A 228 -17.70 11.98 2.36
CA SER A 228 -18.68 10.88 2.30
C SER A 228 -18.01 9.50 2.16
N LEU A 229 -16.85 9.42 1.52
CA LEU A 229 -16.04 8.19 1.48
C LEU A 229 -15.29 7.97 2.79
N THR A 230 -14.79 9.04 3.42
CA THR A 230 -14.14 8.96 4.74
C THR A 230 -15.12 8.49 5.82
N ASP A 231 -16.32 9.06 5.88
CA ASP A 231 -17.37 8.64 6.82
C ASP A 231 -17.75 7.17 6.60
N ALA A 232 -17.75 6.73 5.34
CA ALA A 232 -18.04 5.35 4.98
C ALA A 232 -16.94 4.34 5.39
N LEU A 233 -15.78 4.78 5.88
CA LEU A 233 -14.77 3.89 6.47
C LEU A 233 -15.16 3.42 7.87
N GLY A 234 -16.08 4.11 8.52
CA GLY A 234 -16.60 3.75 9.84
C GLY A 234 -17.57 2.57 9.83
N CYS A 235 -17.69 1.98 11.02
CA CYS A 235 -18.79 1.16 11.48
C CYS A 235 -19.50 1.95 12.59
#